data_AF-A0A7M2YDQ4-F1
#
_entry.id   AF-A0A7M2YDQ4-F1
#
_cell.length_a   1.000
_cell.length_b   1.000
_cell.length_c   1.000
_cell.angle_alpha   90.00
_cell.angle_beta   90.00
_cell.angle_gamma   90.00
#
_symmetry.space_group_name_H-M   'P 1'
#
loop_
_entity.id
_entity.type
_entity.pdbx_description
1 polymer ?
#
loop_
_entity_poly.entity_id
_entity_poly.type
_entity_poly.pdbx_seq_one_letter_code
_entity_poly.pdbx_strand_id
1 'polypeptide(L)' 'MCQFKVKTDKGCAMAVKIDGKVYNVEGLDKKTYGNAHAEDGYCKIMKKAIVSGEVKKGKFYATSFKYVD' A
#
# COMPACT_ATOMS: atom_id res chain seq x y z
N MET A 1 6.70 -6.85 10.26
CA MET A 1 5.38 -6.58 10.87
C MET A 1 4.74 -5.41 10.13
N CYS A 2 3.47 -5.49 9.72
CA CYS A 2 2.82 -4.42 8.94
C CYS A 2 2.48 -3.21 9.83
N GLN A 3 2.79 -2.00 9.36
CA GLN A 3 2.52 -0.75 10.10
C GLN A 3 1.02 -0.50 10.33
N PHE A 4 0.16 -0.94 9.41
CA PHE A 4 -1.29 -0.81 9.54
C PHE A 4 -1.95 -1.95 10.32
N LYS A 5 -1.16 -2.89 10.86
CA LYS A 5 -1.64 -4.07 11.63
C LYS A 5 -2.69 -4.92 10.88
N VAL A 6 -2.70 -4.87 9.55
CA VAL A 6 -3.59 -5.65 8.71
C VAL A 6 -3.03 -7.06 8.58
N LYS A 7 -3.86 -8.07 8.84
CA LYS A 7 -3.56 -9.47 8.51
C LYS A 7 -4.17 -9.79 7.16
N THR A 8 -3.43 -10.50 6.31
CA THR A 8 -4.00 -11.11 5.11
C THR A 8 -3.76 -12.61 5.15
N ASP A 9 -4.69 -13.37 4.59
CA ASP A 9 -4.65 -14.84 4.59
C ASP A 9 -3.42 -15.40 3.84
N LYS A 10 -2.78 -14.56 2.99
CA LYS A 10 -1.59 -14.90 2.19
C LYS A 10 -0.29 -14.27 2.69
N GLY A 11 -0.29 -13.67 3.89
CA GLY A 11 0.89 -13.03 4.48
C GLY A 11 0.88 -11.50 4.41
N CYS A 12 1.96 -10.89 3.94
CA CYS A 12 2.12 -9.43 3.86
C CYS A 12 1.50 -8.90 2.56
N ALA A 13 0.65 -7.88 2.66
CA ALA A 13 0.07 -7.17 1.53
C ALA A 13 0.35 -5.67 1.62
N MET A 14 0.46 -5.03 0.45
CA MET A 14 0.54 -3.58 0.35
C MET A 14 -0.81 -2.98 0.69
N ALA A 15 -0.81 -1.92 1.49
CA ALA A 15 -2.01 -1.23 1.91
C ALA A 15 -1.80 0.28 1.93
N VAL A 16 -2.87 1.03 1.67
CA VAL A 16 -2.91 2.48 1.80
C VAL A 16 -4.00 2.87 2.79
N LYS A 17 -3.78 3.97 3.49
CA LYS A 17 -4.79 4.58 4.35
C LYS A 17 -5.33 5.84 3.65
N ILE A 18 -6.59 5.78 3.22
CA ILE A 18 -7.29 6.87 2.52
C ILE A 18 -8.49 7.24 3.41
N ASP A 19 -8.63 8.52 3.76
CA ASP A 19 -9.71 9.04 4.61
C ASP A 19 -9.95 8.22 5.90
N GLY A 20 -8.86 7.86 6.57
CA GLY A 20 -8.92 7.11 7.83
C GLY A 20 -9.11 5.59 7.65
N LYS A 21 -9.49 5.12 6.47
CA LYS A 21 -9.75 3.69 6.18
C LYS A 21 -8.56 3.05 5.48
N VAL A 22 -8.27 1.80 5.83
CA VAL A 22 -7.16 1.03 5.26
C VAL A 22 -7.69 0.13 4.15
N TYR A 23 -7.02 0.17 3.00
CA TYR A 23 -7.36 -0.62 1.82
C TYR A 23 -6.14 -1.41 1.37
N ASN A 24 -6.34 -2.69 1.07
CA ASN A 24 -5.34 -3.46 0.33
C ASN A 24 -5.25 -2.93 -1.11
N VAL A 25 -4.01 -2.78 -1.59
CA VAL A 25 -3.74 -2.26 -2.93
C VAL A 25 -3.59 -3.42 -3.92
N GLU A 26 -4.29 -3.31 -5.05
CA GLU A 26 -4.21 -4.21 -6.19
C GLU A 26 -4.01 -3.37 -7.48
N GLY A 27 -3.70 -4.02 -8.61
CA GLY A 27 -3.71 -3.38 -9.94
C GLY A 27 -2.39 -2.84 -10.45
N LEU A 28 -1.39 -2.63 -9.58
CA LEU A 28 -0.02 -2.27 -9.97
C LEU A 28 0.97 -3.40 -9.66
N ASP A 29 2.07 -3.44 -10.40
CA ASP A 29 3.18 -4.34 -10.13
C ASP A 29 3.84 -4.00 -8.79
N LYS A 30 4.28 -5.02 -8.03
CA LYS A 30 4.94 -4.83 -6.74
C LYS A 30 6.21 -3.96 -6.85
N LYS A 31 6.89 -3.98 -8.00
CA LYS A 31 8.07 -3.15 -8.29
C LYS A 31 7.76 -1.65 -8.23
N THR A 32 6.52 -1.24 -8.51
CA THR A 32 6.10 0.17 -8.48
C THR A 32 6.28 0.80 -7.10
N TYR A 33 6.18 0.00 -6.04
CA TYR A 33 6.26 0.50 -4.67
C TYR A 33 7.68 0.60 -4.11
N GLY A 34 8.68 0.12 -4.84
CA GLY A 34 10.06 0.01 -4.38
C GLY A 34 10.33 -1.22 -3.50
N ASN A 35 11.43 -1.19 -2.75
CA ASN A 35 11.84 -2.31 -1.91
C ASN A 35 11.07 -2.34 -0.58
N ALA A 36 10.29 -3.40 -0.36
CA ALA A 36 9.49 -3.59 0.85
C ALA A 36 10.32 -3.60 2.14
N HIS A 37 11.53 -4.16 2.08
CA HIS A 37 12.35 -4.54 3.24
C HIS A 37 13.63 -3.71 3.41
N ALA A 38 13.84 -2.71 2.56
CA ALA A 38 14.88 -1.70 2.78
C ALA A 38 14.67 -0.99 4.13
N GLU A 39 15.69 -0.28 4.62
CA GLU A 39 15.58 0.50 5.86
C GLU A 39 14.43 1.50 5.83
N ASP A 40 14.22 2.13 4.68
CA ASP A 40 13.11 3.02 4.39
C ASP A 40 11.96 2.31 3.63
N GLY A 41 11.94 0.98 3.62
CA GLY A 41 10.95 0.20 2.89
C GLY A 41 9.54 0.37 3.43
N TYR A 42 8.53 0.18 2.58
CA TYR A 42 7.12 0.40 2.93
C TYR A 42 6.57 -0.57 3.99
N CYS A 43 7.27 -1.68 4.28
CA CYS A 43 6.92 -2.55 5.41
C CYS A 43 7.57 -2.10 6.72
N LYS A 44 8.56 -1.20 6.68
CA LYS A 44 9.26 -0.69 7.87
C LYS A 44 8.73 0.66 8.34
N ILE A 45 8.40 1.57 7.42
CA ILE A 45 7.95 2.93 7.76
C ILE A 45 6.67 3.31 7.01
N MET A 46 5.88 4.23 7.60
CA MET A 46 4.75 4.83 6.91
C MET A 46 5.23 6.01 6.06
N LYS A 47 4.97 5.94 4.75
CA LYS A 47 5.26 7.02 3.79
C LYS A 47 3.97 7.60 3.24
N LYS A 48 3.99 8.90 2.91
CA LYS A 48 2.88 9.54 2.18
C LYS A 48 3.07 9.29 0.69
N ALA A 49 1.96 9.13 -0.02
CA ALA A 49 1.96 8.93 -1.45
C ALA A 49 0.71 9.59 -2.06
N ILE A 50 0.85 10.07 -3.29
CA ILE A 50 -0.26 10.43 -4.17
C ILE A 50 -0.62 9.17 -4.95
N VAL A 51 -1.89 8.81 -4.92
CA VAL A 51 -2.41 7.60 -5.59
C VAL A 51 -3.65 7.94 -6.40
N SER A 52 -3.84 7.24 -7.52
CA SER A 52 -5.06 7.28 -8.31
C SER A 52 -5.57 5.87 -8.50
N GLY A 53 -6.89 5.70 -8.55
CA GLY A 53 -7.51 4.38 -8.64
C GLY A 53 -8.96 4.40 -8.19
N GLU A 54 -9.52 3.21 -7.99
CA GLU A 54 -10.92 3.02 -7.60
C GLU A 54 -11.04 2.02 -6.46
N VAL A 55 -11.97 2.28 -5.53
CA VAL A 55 -12.29 1.31 -4.46
C VAL A 55 -13.40 0.38 -4.94
N LYS A 56 -13.11 -0.93 -5.05
CA LYS A 56 -14.09 -1.97 -5.38
C LYS A 56 -14.05 -3.08 -4.35
N LYS A 57 -15.21 -3.46 -3.82
CA LYS A 57 -15.36 -4.59 -2.87
C LYS A 57 -14.35 -4.55 -1.71
N GLY A 58 -14.11 -3.36 -1.15
CA GLY A 58 -13.19 -3.17 -0.01
C GLY A 58 -11.70 -3.17 -0.34
N LYS A 59 -11.31 -3.22 -1.61
CA LYS A 59 -9.93 -3.09 -2.07
C LYS A 59 -9.75 -1.82 -2.90
N PHE A 60 -8.55 -1.25 -2.87
CA PHE A 60 -8.18 -0.13 -3.72
C PHE A 60 -7.40 -0.65 -4.94
N TYR A 61 -7.98 -0.48 -6.12
CA TYR A 61 -7.36 -0.83 -7.40
C TYR A 61 -6.63 0.39 -7.94
N ALA A 62 -5.31 0.43 -7.70
CA ALA A 62 -4.48 1.55 -8.08
C ALA A 62 -4.17 1.54 -9.58
N THR A 63 -4.18 2.72 -10.18
CA THR A 63 -3.72 3.00 -11.55
C THR A 63 -2.46 3.87 -11.55
N SER A 64 -2.21 4.60 -10.47
CA SER A 64 -0.97 5.35 -10.25
C SER A 64 -0.56 5.32 -8.78
N PHE A 65 0.74 5.37 -8.53
CA PHE A 65 1.31 5.45 -7.19
C PHE A 65 2.63 6.23 -7.24
N LYS A 66 2.74 7.27 -6.43
CA LYS A 66 3.97 8.07 -6.32
C LYS A 66 4.17 8.52 -4.87
N TYR A 67 5.32 8.21 -4.28
CA TYR A 67 5.66 8.75 -2.96
C TYR A 67 5.76 10.27 -3.00
N VAL A 68 5.36 10.90 -1.90
CA VAL A 68 5.63 12.32 -1.65
C VAL A 68 6.92 12.37 -0.85
N ASP A 69 7.90 13.12 -1.34
CA ASP A 69 9.13 13.40 -0.61
C ASP A 69 8.85 14.23 0.66
#